data_AF-A0A935QA67-F1
#
_entry.id   AF-A0A935QA67-F1
#
_cell.length_a   1.000
_cell.length_b   1.000
_cell.length_c   1.000
_cell.angle_alpha   90.00
_cell.angle_beta   90.00
_cell.angle_gamma   90.00
#
_symmetry.space_group_name_H-M   'P 1'
#
loop_
_entity.id
_entity.type
_entity.pdbx_description
1 polymer ?
#
loop_
_entity_poly.entity_id
_entity_poly.type
_entity_poly.pdbx_seq_one_letter_code
_entity_poly.pdbx_strand_id
1 'polypeptide(L)'
;MLCGLVVTHGGIGKELVKVVELVLGPVPGLAAMTNSGKSVQELIAEIRAWTAANCGAPGDGLLLFIDDFGGAAPTPPRSRRSAARRRAS
;
A
#
# COMPACT_ATOMS: atom_id res chain seq x y z
N MET A 1 -9.16 -9.50 -8.40
CA MET A 1 -9.30 -8.06 -8.72
C MET A 1 -8.08 -7.33 -8.18
N LEU A 2 -7.72 -6.16 -8.72
CA LEU A 2 -6.61 -5.36 -8.18
C LEU A 2 -7.17 -4.18 -7.38
N CYS A 3 -6.63 -3.99 -6.18
CA CYS A 3 -6.84 -2.80 -5.37
C CYS A 3 -5.62 -1.88 -5.44
N GLY A 4 -5.86 -0.57 -5.58
CA GLY A 4 -4.82 0.45 -5.55
C GLY A 4 -4.92 1.29 -4.27
N LEU A 5 -3.82 1.39 -3.52
CA LEU A 5 -3.73 2.30 -2.38
C LEU A 5 -2.56 3.26 -2.57
N VAL A 6 -2.86 4.55 -2.66
CA VAL A 6 -1.87 5.63 -2.77
C VAL A 6 -1.56 6.15 -1.37
N VAL A 7 -0.33 5.95 -0.90
CA VAL A 7 0.13 6.36 0.44
C VAL A 7 1.18 7.45 0.31
N THR A 8 0.87 8.66 0.77
CA THR A 8 1.76 9.82 0.61
C THR A 8 1.87 10.65 1.89
N HIS A 9 2.87 11.52 1.94
CA HIS A 9 2.93 12.61 2.91
C HIS A 9 1.88 13.67 2.56
N GLY A 10 1.21 14.20 3.58
CA GLY A 10 0.19 15.23 3.43
C GLY A 10 -1.00 14.76 2.58
N GLY A 11 -1.62 15.69 1.84
CA GLY A 11 -2.86 15.47 1.09
C GLY A 11 -2.69 15.10 -0.39
N ILE A 12 -1.46 14.98 -0.91
CA ILE A 12 -1.24 14.87 -2.36
C ILE A 12 -1.85 13.60 -2.97
N GLY A 13 -1.79 12.46 -2.28
CA GLY A 13 -2.39 11.21 -2.76
C GLY A 13 -3.90 11.32 -3.01
N LYS A 14 -4.62 12.08 -2.18
CA LYS A 14 -6.06 12.32 -2.37
C LYS A 14 -6.34 13.12 -3.64
N GLU A 15 -5.53 14.14 -3.90
CA GLU A 15 -5.68 14.95 -5.11
C GLU A 15 -5.30 14.15 -6.37
N LEU A 16 -4.29 13.28 -6.29
CA LEU A 16 -3.95 12.37 -7.39
C LEU A 16 -5.11 11.43 -7.74
N VAL A 17 -5.77 10.82 -6.75
CA VAL A 17 -6.95 9.99 -7.00
C VAL A 17 -8.07 10.78 -7.67
N LYS A 18 -8.36 12.01 -7.21
CA LYS A 18 -9.37 12.86 -7.87
C LYS A 18 -9.01 13.16 -9.33
N VAL A 19 -7.75 13.42 -9.64
CA VAL A 19 -7.30 13.67 -11.03
C VAL A 19 -7.48 12.41 -11.88
N VAL A 20 -7.14 11.24 -11.35
CA VAL A 20 -7.37 9.95 -12.04
C VAL A 20 -8.86 9.76 -12.32
N GLU A 21 -9.72 9.98 -11.33
CA GLU A 21 -11.17 9.83 -11.48
C GLU A 21 -11.80 10.90 -12.38
N LEU A 22 -11.20 12.09 -12.47
CA LEU A 22 -11.60 13.12 -13.43
C LEU A 22 -11.38 12.66 -14.88
N VAL A 23 -10.28 11.94 -15.14
CA VAL A 23 -9.92 11.46 -16.48
C VAL A 23 -10.64 10.17 -16.86
N LEU A 24 -10.77 9.23 -15.93
CA LEU A 24 -11.26 7.87 -16.20
C LEU A 24 -12.69 7.63 -15.73
N GLY A 25 -13.28 8.55 -14.96
CA GLY A 25 -14.47 8.28 -14.16
C GLY A 25 -14.14 7.52 -12.86
N PRO A 26 -15.15 7.13 -12.07
CA PRO A 26 -14.94 6.41 -10.80
C PRO A 26 -14.10 5.15 -10.99
N VAL A 27 -13.11 4.95 -10.12
CA VAL A 27 -12.21 3.77 -10.17
C VAL A 27 -12.43 2.91 -8.91
N PRO A 28 -13.28 1.86 -8.98
CA PRO A 28 -13.52 0.99 -7.83
C PRO A 28 -12.24 0.34 -7.32
N GLY A 29 -12.02 0.39 -6.01
CA GLY A 29 -10.85 -0.19 -5.37
C GLY A 29 -9.58 0.68 -5.41
N LEU A 30 -9.67 1.93 -5.89
CA LEU A 30 -8.60 2.93 -5.76
C LEU A 30 -8.89 3.88 -4.59
N ALA A 31 -7.93 4.03 -3.68
CA ALA A 31 -8.03 4.98 -2.57
C ALA A 31 -6.70 5.66 -2.25
N ALA A 32 -6.76 6.68 -1.39
CA ALA A 32 -5.59 7.39 -0.88
C ALA A 32 -5.57 7.42 0.64
N MET A 33 -4.36 7.39 1.21
CA MET A 33 -4.09 7.48 2.64
C MET A 33 -2.90 8.41 2.88
N THR A 34 -2.95 9.20 3.95
CA THR A 34 -1.81 9.99 4.39
C THR A 34 -1.03 9.27 5.50
N ASN A 35 0.29 9.36 5.47
CA ASN A 35 1.15 8.94 6.58
C ASN A 35 1.44 10.07 7.59
N SER A 36 0.95 11.29 7.33
CA SER A 36 1.25 12.45 8.18
C SER A 36 0.73 12.26 9.60
N GLY A 37 1.61 12.47 10.58
CA GLY A 37 1.30 12.35 12.00
C GLY A 37 1.20 10.92 12.52
N LYS A 38 1.55 9.92 11.70
CA LYS A 38 1.45 8.49 12.07
C LYS A 38 2.82 7.86 12.24
N SER A 39 2.91 6.98 13.22
CA SER A 39 3.99 6.01 13.29
C SER A 39 3.87 4.96 12.18
N VAL A 40 4.98 4.28 11.90
CA VAL A 40 5.01 3.17 10.93
C VAL A 40 4.03 2.05 11.33
N GLN A 41 3.87 1.78 12.63
CA GLN A 41 2.97 0.72 13.11
C GLN A 41 1.50 1.06 12.91
N GLU A 42 1.11 2.31 13.19
CA GLU A 42 -0.24 2.81 12.92
C GLU A 42 -0.54 2.76 11.42
N LEU A 43 0.41 3.20 10.58
CA LEU A 43 0.27 3.14 9.14
C LEU A 43 0.10 1.71 8.62
N ILE A 44 0.91 0.76 9.11
CA ILE A 44 0.78 -0.67 8.76
C ILE A 44 -0.59 -1.21 9.19
N ALA A 45 -1.05 -0.88 10.39
CA ALA A 45 -2.34 -1.33 10.90
C ALA A 45 -3.50 -0.80 10.04
N GLU A 46 -3.46 0.48 9.67
CA GLU A 46 -4.46 1.09 8.79
C GLU A 46 -4.47 0.48 7.38
N ILE A 47 -3.29 0.28 6.77
CA ILE A 47 -3.18 -0.38 5.45
C ILE A 47 -3.77 -1.79 5.50
N ARG A 48 -3.49 -2.55 6.56
CA ARG A 48 -4.06 -3.90 6.75
C ARG A 48 -5.58 -3.87 6.90
N ALA A 49 -6.10 -2.96 7.74
CA ALA A 49 -7.54 -2.80 7.94
C ALA A 49 -8.24 -2.42 6.63
N TRP A 50 -7.68 -1.46 5.89
CA TRP A 50 -8.21 -1.07 4.58
C TRP A 50 -8.17 -2.23 3.58
N THR A 51 -7.06 -2.96 3.50
CA THR A 51 -6.92 -4.10 2.58
C THR A 51 -7.94 -5.20 2.91
N ALA A 52 -8.14 -5.53 4.19
CA ALA A 52 -9.12 -6.54 4.60
C ALA A 52 -10.56 -6.14 4.25
N ALA A 53 -10.88 -4.85 4.34
CA ALA A 53 -12.22 -4.34 4.04
C ALA A 53 -12.51 -4.22 2.54
N ASN A 54 -11.48 -4.06 1.70
CA ASN A 54 -11.66 -3.70 0.30
C ASN A 54 -11.11 -4.73 -0.70
N CYS A 55 -10.24 -5.66 -0.27
CA CYS A 55 -9.39 -6.49 -1.14
C CYS A 55 -9.30 -7.94 -0.66
N GLY A 56 -10.45 -8.52 -0.30
CA GLY A 56 -10.52 -9.76 0.48
C GLY A 56 -10.89 -11.03 -0.28
N ALA A 57 -11.18 -10.98 -1.60
CA ALA A 57 -11.50 -12.20 -2.32
C ALA A 57 -10.22 -13.01 -2.62
N PRO A 58 -10.26 -14.36 -2.53
CA PRO A 58 -9.17 -15.20 -2.98
C PRO A 58 -8.77 -14.87 -4.43
N GLY A 59 -7.51 -14.46 -4.65
CA GLY A 59 -7.01 -14.04 -5.95
C GLY A 59 -6.98 -12.52 -6.18
N ASP A 60 -7.37 -11.71 -5.18
CA ASP A 60 -7.17 -10.27 -5.21
C ASP A 60 -5.70 -9.89 -4.96
N GLY A 61 -5.23 -8.86 -5.67
CA GLY A 61 -3.89 -8.30 -5.54
C GLY A 61 -3.94 -6.87 -5.04
N LEU A 62 -2.92 -6.47 -4.28
CA LEU A 62 -2.76 -5.12 -3.76
C LEU A 62 -1.58 -4.42 -4.45
N LEU A 63 -1.82 -3.22 -4.97
CA LEU A 63 -0.80 -2.30 -5.43
C LEU A 63 -0.72 -1.11 -4.47
N LEU A 64 0.43 -0.97 -3.80
CA LEU A 64 0.75 0.21 -3.01
C LEU A 64 1.59 1.19 -3.83
N PHE A 65 1.09 2.42 -3.97
CA PHE A 65 1.81 3.53 -4.57
C PHE A 65 2.33 4.44 -3.46
N ILE A 66 3.61 4.79 -3.51
CA ILE A 66 4.26 5.66 -2.52
C ILE A 66 4.90 6.86 -3.22
N ASP A 67 4.98 7.99 -2.52
CA ASP A 67 5.53 9.25 -3.04
C ASP A 67 7.06 9.31 -3.02
N ASP A 68 7.69 8.63 -2.07
CA ASP A 68 9.14 8.59 -1.93
C ASP A 68 9.65 7.22 -1.44
N PHE A 69 10.85 6.86 -1.88
CA PHE A 69 11.56 5.64 -1.49
C PHE A 69 12.66 5.98 -0.48
N GLY A 70 12.28 6.27 0.77
CA GLY A 70 13.24 6.60 1.84
C GLY A 70 12.69 7.30 3.08
N GLY A 71 11.52 7.94 3.00
CA GLY A 71 10.77 8.44 4.17
C GLY A 71 10.06 7.34 4.98
N ALA A 72 9.29 7.71 6.01
CA ALA A 72 8.51 6.79 6.88
C ALA A 72 7.41 5.97 6.16
N ALA A 73 7.40 5.96 4.83
CA ALA A 73 6.68 5.00 4.02
C ALA A 73 7.14 3.56 4.38
N PRO A 74 6.20 2.61 4.52
CA PRO A 74 6.53 1.29 5.02
C PRO A 74 7.35 0.57 3.95
N THR A 75 8.63 0.32 4.25
CA THR A 75 9.41 -0.65 3.48
C THR A 75 8.67 -1.99 3.55
N PRO A 76 8.24 -2.58 2.41
CA PRO A 76 7.50 -3.83 2.45
C PRO A 76 8.37 -4.92 3.10
N PRO A 77 7.80 -5.78 3.96
CA PRO A 77 8.56 -6.81 4.63
C PRO A 77 9.19 -7.74 3.58
N ARG A 78 10.52 -7.73 3.47
CA ARG A 78 11.25 -8.73 2.67
C ARG A 78 10.89 -10.10 3.22
N SER A 79 10.21 -10.92 2.42
CA SER A 79 9.99 -12.33 2.74
C SER A 79 11.35 -12.98 2.98
N ARG A 80 11.68 -13.32 4.23
CA ARG A 80 12.85 -14.14 4.54
C ARG A 80 12.62 -15.52 3.92
N ARG A 81 13.12 -15.72 2.70
CA ARG A 81 13.37 -17.07 2.20
C ARG A 81 14.45 -17.66 3.10
N SER A 82 14.06 -18.66 3.88
CA SER A 82 14.94 -19.43 4.74
C SER A 82 16.13 -19.94 3.92
N ALA A 83 17.33 -19.50 4.28
CA ALA A 83 18.58 -20.08 3.79
C ALA A 83 18.82 -21.42 4.51
N ALA A 84 17.92 -22.38 4.31
CA ALA A 84 18.13 -23.78 4.62
C ALA A 84 18.80 -24.45 3.41
N ARG A 85 20.09 -24.16 3.20
CA ARG A 85 21.00 -25.00 2.40
C ARG A 85 22.41 -24.43 2.51
N ARG A 86 23.18 -25.03 3.42
CA ARG A 86 24.65 -25.30 3.32
C ARG A 86 25.13 -25.82 4.68
N ARG A 87 24.81 -27.09 4.96
CA ARG A 87 25.69 -27.99 5.71
C ARG A 87 25.83 -29.24 4.86
N ALA A 88 26.86 -29.22 4.03
CA ALA A 88 27.44 -30.38 3.37
C ALA A 88 28.80 -29.91 2.86
N SER A 89 29.81 -30.10 3.71
CA SER A 89 31.24 -30.34 3.44
C SER A 89 31.93 -30.44 4.79
#